data_AF-A0A0F9RUT5-F1
#
_entry.id   AF-A0A0F9RUT5-F1
#
_cell.length_a   1.000
_cell.length_b   1.000
_cell.length_c   1.000
_cell.angle_alpha   90.00
_cell.angle_beta   90.00
_cell.angle_gamma   90.00
#
_symmetry.space_group_name_H-M   'P 1'
#
loop_
_entity.id
_entity.type
_entity.pdbx_description
1 polymer ?
#
loop_
_entity_poly.entity_id
_entity_poly.type
_entity_poly.pdbx_seq_one_letter_code
_entity_poly.pdbx_strand_id
1 'polypeptide(L)'
;FPVYRGAQVCNSNGGKELESISIIVNGKSEKIQTDCLAMSGGWNPTVHLTCHMNSRPTWRADIQAFVPTEGAVPGMSTAGACRGTFSTHGCLTEGAAAAREVLAALGKKVSDTALPQAEDAPYNLAPLWAVAGKGRAWLDFQNDVCVKDVKQAAVENFRSVEHMKRYTTQGMATDQGKNSNVAALAVLADATGRGIPQTGTTTFRPPYSPVAIAAMGAGAQGKGFAPQRFTTSHRASVAAGAPMIEAGLWYRPSYFPKPGEKTWRQSCDREVNHVRNAVGICDVSTLGKIDIQGPDAAALLDFVYINTFSTLKVGRVRYGLMLREDGTVLDDGTCARLGATRFVMTTTTAAAGTVMRHLEFVAQCLRPEWQVAMTSTTEQWAQFAVAGPKSRELLNGLLDAPIDNDNWPFMACGEVSVLGVGGGFFASRFPENMPMRSLSLRAMGRHCFASWSRGLRGLGAVPTVWRR
;
A
#
# COMPACT_ATOMS: atom_id res chain seq x y z
N PHE A 1 -43.37 -29.44 -30.57
CA PHE A 1 -42.42 -28.70 -31.43
C PHE A 1 -41.60 -29.68 -32.25
N PRO A 2 -41.25 -29.38 -33.51
CA PRO A 2 -40.41 -30.25 -34.32
C PRO A 2 -39.00 -30.37 -33.70
N VAL A 3 -38.43 -31.58 -33.75
CA VAL A 3 -37.07 -31.85 -33.28
C VAL A 3 -36.24 -32.36 -34.45
N TYR A 4 -35.25 -31.56 -34.87
CA TYR A 4 -34.35 -31.88 -35.98
C TYR A 4 -33.06 -32.50 -35.43
N ARG A 5 -33.02 -33.83 -35.31
CA ARG A 5 -31.84 -34.54 -34.79
C ARG A 5 -30.69 -34.50 -35.81
N GLY A 6 -29.47 -34.32 -35.32
CA GLY A 6 -28.27 -34.21 -36.16
C GLY A 6 -28.21 -32.95 -37.03
N ALA A 7 -29.13 -32.01 -36.83
CA ALA A 7 -29.13 -30.75 -37.56
C ALA A 7 -28.18 -29.73 -36.91
N GLN A 8 -27.67 -28.82 -37.72
CA GLN A 8 -26.82 -27.70 -37.27
C GLN A 8 -27.35 -26.40 -37.85
N VAL A 9 -27.42 -25.34 -37.04
CA VAL A 9 -27.67 -23.99 -37.55
C VAL A 9 -26.41 -23.53 -38.27
N CYS A 10 -26.52 -23.24 -39.57
CA CYS A 10 -25.39 -22.86 -40.43
C CYS A 10 -25.41 -21.38 -40.84
N ASN A 11 -26.56 -20.71 -40.70
CA ASN A 11 -26.67 -19.29 -40.99
C ASN A 11 -27.84 -18.66 -40.23
N SER A 12 -27.78 -17.34 -40.07
CA SER A 12 -28.86 -16.50 -39.55
C SER A 12 -29.08 -15.33 -40.51
N ASN A 13 -30.34 -14.93 -40.72
CA ASN A 13 -30.69 -13.81 -41.59
C ASN A 13 -31.53 -12.79 -40.81
N GLY A 14 -31.37 -11.53 -41.20
CA GLY A 14 -32.05 -10.37 -40.64
C GLY A 14 -31.14 -9.15 -40.71
N GLY A 15 -31.68 -7.97 -40.38
CA GLY A 15 -30.95 -6.71 -40.34
C GLY A 15 -30.40 -6.42 -38.93
N LYS A 16 -31.18 -5.66 -38.16
CA LYS A 16 -30.87 -5.33 -36.76
C LYS A 16 -31.32 -6.41 -35.76
N GLU A 17 -32.16 -7.33 -36.22
CA GLU A 17 -32.76 -8.41 -35.44
C GLU A 17 -32.78 -9.70 -36.26
N LEU A 18 -32.96 -10.84 -35.59
CA LEU A 18 -33.08 -12.14 -36.25
C LEU A 18 -34.47 -12.27 -36.87
N GLU A 19 -34.54 -12.70 -38.13
CA GLU A 19 -35.80 -12.97 -38.82
C GLU A 19 -35.94 -14.45 -39.22
N SER A 20 -34.80 -15.12 -39.43
CA SER A 20 -34.79 -16.55 -39.75
C SER A 20 -33.42 -17.19 -39.54
N ILE A 21 -33.42 -18.50 -39.36
CA ILE A 21 -32.21 -19.33 -39.34
C ILE A 21 -32.21 -20.31 -40.52
N SER A 22 -31.02 -20.70 -40.96
CA SER A 22 -30.83 -21.82 -41.88
C SER A 22 -30.22 -22.99 -41.10
N ILE A 23 -30.84 -24.16 -41.21
CA ILE A 23 -30.32 -25.41 -40.66
C ILE A 23 -29.84 -26.33 -41.78
N ILE A 24 -28.82 -27.12 -41.50
CA ILE A 24 -28.43 -28.26 -42.33
C ILE A 24 -28.97 -29.51 -41.64
N VAL A 25 -29.84 -30.26 -42.30
CA VAL A 25 -30.38 -31.53 -41.83
C VAL A 25 -30.30 -32.56 -42.96
N ASN A 26 -29.72 -33.73 -42.69
CA ASN A 26 -29.52 -34.79 -43.70
C ASN A 26 -28.84 -34.30 -45.00
N GLY A 27 -27.88 -33.37 -44.88
CA GLY A 27 -27.15 -32.79 -46.01
C GLY A 27 -27.93 -31.76 -46.83
N LYS A 28 -29.17 -31.44 -46.45
CA LYS A 28 -30.00 -30.40 -47.11
C LYS A 28 -30.11 -29.17 -46.22
N SER A 29 -30.16 -28.00 -46.85
CA SER A 29 -30.39 -26.74 -46.15
C SER A 29 -31.89 -26.45 -46.10
N GLU A 30 -32.41 -26.16 -44.91
CA GLU A 30 -33.78 -25.72 -44.67
C GLU A 30 -33.79 -24.38 -43.95
N LYS A 31 -34.78 -23.53 -44.24
CA LYS A 31 -34.92 -22.20 -43.63
C LYS A 31 -36.11 -22.20 -42.67
N ILE A 32 -35.89 -21.73 -41.44
CA ILE A 32 -36.90 -21.63 -40.39
C ILE A 32 -37.07 -20.15 -40.04
N GLN A 33 -38.29 -19.64 -40.11
CA GLN A 33 -38.64 -18.29 -39.66
C GLN A 33 -38.64 -18.27 -38.14
N THR A 34 -37.92 -17.33 -37.54
CA THR A 34 -37.83 -17.16 -36.07
C THR A 34 -37.17 -15.83 -35.73
N ASP A 35 -37.61 -15.24 -34.63
CA ASP A 35 -37.07 -14.01 -34.05
C ASP A 35 -36.04 -14.25 -32.94
N CYS A 36 -35.85 -15.51 -32.51
CA CYS A 36 -34.98 -15.85 -31.39
C CYS A 36 -34.26 -17.20 -31.62
N LEU A 37 -32.95 -17.22 -31.34
CA LEU A 37 -32.14 -18.43 -31.33
C LEU A 37 -31.51 -18.62 -29.95
N ALA A 38 -32.08 -19.52 -29.15
CA ALA A 38 -31.46 -19.98 -27.91
C ALA A 38 -30.36 -21.01 -28.23
N MET A 39 -29.11 -20.67 -27.93
CA MET A 39 -27.95 -21.53 -28.19
C MET A 39 -27.52 -22.27 -26.92
N SER A 40 -27.31 -23.58 -27.04
CA SER A 40 -26.69 -24.41 -26.00
C SER A 40 -25.53 -25.20 -26.63
N GLY A 41 -24.31 -24.68 -26.47
CA GLY A 41 -23.08 -25.29 -26.99
C GLY A 41 -22.33 -26.15 -25.97
N GLY A 42 -22.93 -26.38 -24.81
CA GLY A 42 -22.30 -27.02 -23.66
C GLY A 42 -21.87 -26.04 -22.57
N TRP A 43 -21.19 -26.56 -21.54
CA TRP A 43 -20.82 -25.80 -20.34
C TRP A 43 -19.31 -25.73 -20.13
N ASN A 44 -18.82 -24.54 -19.78
CA ASN A 44 -17.44 -24.33 -19.36
C ASN A 44 -17.39 -24.14 -17.82
N PRO A 45 -16.78 -25.06 -17.07
CA PRO A 45 -16.59 -24.90 -15.63
C PRO A 45 -15.82 -23.62 -15.29
N THR A 46 -16.25 -22.92 -14.24
CA THR A 46 -15.60 -21.68 -13.79
C THR A 46 -14.33 -22.00 -13.00
N VAL A 47 -13.21 -22.15 -13.70
CA VAL A 47 -11.91 -22.53 -13.10
C VAL A 47 -11.06 -21.35 -12.61
N HIS A 48 -11.48 -20.11 -12.88
CA HIS A 48 -10.72 -18.87 -12.67
C HIS A 48 -9.99 -18.80 -11.32
N LEU A 49 -10.74 -18.94 -10.21
CA LEU A 49 -10.17 -18.82 -8.86
C LEU A 49 -9.11 -19.88 -8.59
N THR A 50 -9.34 -21.12 -9.04
CA THR A 50 -8.37 -22.20 -8.85
C THR A 50 -7.09 -21.98 -9.66
N CYS A 51 -7.17 -21.22 -10.76
CA CYS A 51 -6.04 -20.90 -11.64
C CYS A 51 -5.28 -19.63 -11.24
N HIS A 52 -5.78 -18.83 -10.28
CA HIS A 52 -5.13 -17.57 -9.86
C HIS A 52 -3.76 -17.78 -9.18
N MET A 53 -3.44 -19.00 -8.72
CA MET A 53 -2.12 -19.38 -8.20
C MET A 53 -1.24 -20.06 -9.26
N ASN A 54 -1.40 -19.69 -10.54
CA ASN A 54 -0.69 -20.27 -11.69
C ASN A 54 -0.89 -21.79 -11.89
N SER A 55 -1.92 -22.37 -11.26
CA SER A 55 -2.31 -23.75 -11.57
C SER A 55 -2.90 -23.80 -12.98
N ARG A 56 -2.71 -24.92 -13.67
CA ARG A 56 -3.33 -25.19 -14.96
C ARG A 56 -4.56 -26.07 -14.74
N PRO A 57 -5.71 -25.77 -15.37
CA PRO A 57 -6.87 -26.63 -15.27
C PRO A 57 -6.67 -27.92 -16.07
N THR A 58 -7.37 -28.98 -15.68
CA THR A 58 -7.30 -30.31 -16.30
C THR A 58 -8.40 -30.46 -17.34
N TRP A 59 -8.08 -31.01 -18.51
CA TRP A 59 -9.07 -31.29 -19.56
C TRP A 59 -9.83 -32.59 -19.27
N ARG A 60 -11.16 -32.54 -19.35
CA ARG A 60 -12.04 -33.72 -19.30
C ARG A 60 -12.72 -33.94 -20.65
N ALA A 61 -12.42 -35.08 -21.28
CA ALA A 61 -12.91 -35.41 -22.61
C ALA A 61 -14.40 -35.83 -22.63
N ASP A 62 -14.92 -36.36 -21.54
CA ASP A 62 -16.32 -36.78 -21.43
C ASP A 62 -17.30 -35.59 -21.44
N ILE A 63 -16.86 -34.45 -20.90
CA ILE A 63 -17.63 -33.20 -20.89
C ILE A 63 -17.07 -32.11 -21.82
N GLN A 64 -15.97 -32.40 -22.53
CA GLN A 64 -15.28 -31.51 -23.45
C GLN A 64 -14.95 -30.13 -22.84
N ALA A 65 -14.47 -30.11 -21.59
CA ALA A 65 -14.22 -28.87 -20.87
C ALA A 65 -13.02 -28.97 -19.91
N PHE A 66 -12.51 -27.81 -19.51
CA PHE A 66 -11.49 -27.69 -18.48
C PHE A 66 -12.12 -27.65 -17.08
N VAL A 67 -11.59 -28.45 -16.16
CA VAL A 67 -11.98 -28.49 -14.74
C VAL A 67 -10.80 -28.10 -13.83
N PRO A 68 -11.05 -27.70 -12.58
CA PRO A 68 -10.01 -27.45 -11.61
C PRO A 68 -9.11 -28.67 -11.42
N THR A 69 -7.82 -28.41 -11.29
CA THR A 69 -6.86 -29.43 -10.85
C THR A 69 -6.95 -29.54 -9.33
N GLU A 70 -7.01 -30.76 -8.82
CA GLU A 70 -7.05 -31.02 -7.39
C GLU A 70 -5.80 -30.47 -6.70
N GLY A 71 -5.97 -29.86 -5.52
CA GLY A 71 -4.86 -29.23 -4.79
C GLY A 71 -4.28 -27.97 -5.44
N ALA A 72 -4.90 -27.43 -6.50
CA ALA A 72 -4.45 -26.21 -7.18
C ALA A 72 -4.30 -24.99 -6.26
N VAL A 73 -5.16 -24.88 -5.25
CA VAL A 73 -5.11 -23.85 -4.22
C VAL A 73 -5.10 -24.56 -2.85
N PRO A 74 -4.06 -24.38 -2.02
CA PRO A 74 -3.99 -25.01 -0.71
C PRO A 74 -5.21 -24.69 0.16
N GLY A 75 -5.84 -25.73 0.73
CA GLY A 75 -7.01 -25.58 1.61
C GLY A 75 -8.32 -25.21 0.91
N MET A 76 -8.38 -25.25 -0.43
CA MET A 76 -9.60 -25.01 -1.18
C MET A 76 -10.19 -26.33 -1.69
N SER A 77 -11.46 -26.58 -1.35
CA SER A 77 -12.28 -27.63 -1.96
C SER A 77 -13.17 -27.04 -3.06
N THR A 78 -13.39 -27.81 -4.12
CA THR A 78 -14.32 -27.47 -5.20
C THR A 78 -15.50 -28.46 -5.18
N ALA A 79 -16.67 -28.07 -5.70
CA ALA A 79 -17.85 -28.92 -5.76
C ALA A 79 -18.82 -28.48 -6.88
N GLY A 80 -19.57 -29.43 -7.43
CA GLY A 80 -20.63 -29.21 -8.41
C GLY A 80 -20.12 -28.84 -9.81
N ALA A 81 -20.85 -27.97 -10.51
CA ALA A 81 -20.59 -27.64 -11.91
C ALA A 81 -19.17 -27.13 -12.18
N CYS A 82 -18.51 -26.50 -11.20
CA CYS A 82 -17.12 -26.10 -11.34
C CYS A 82 -16.16 -27.30 -11.48
N ARG A 83 -16.50 -28.50 -10.99
CA ARG A 83 -15.76 -29.76 -11.19
C ARG A 83 -16.22 -30.56 -12.41
N GLY A 84 -17.18 -30.03 -13.16
CA GLY A 84 -17.76 -30.69 -14.33
C GLY A 84 -18.93 -31.64 -14.00
N THR A 85 -19.48 -31.58 -12.78
CA THR A 85 -20.71 -32.29 -12.42
C THR A 85 -21.90 -31.39 -12.66
N PHE A 86 -22.68 -31.67 -13.70
CA PHE A 86 -23.74 -30.74 -14.17
C PHE A 86 -25.16 -31.12 -13.74
N SER A 87 -25.38 -32.31 -13.18
CA SER A 87 -26.68 -32.64 -12.61
C SER A 87 -26.91 -31.90 -11.29
N THR A 88 -28.16 -31.54 -11.02
CA THR A 88 -28.53 -30.87 -9.77
C THR A 88 -28.28 -31.79 -8.57
N HIS A 89 -28.65 -33.08 -8.70
CA HIS A 89 -28.37 -34.08 -7.66
C HIS A 89 -26.87 -34.21 -7.37
N GLY A 90 -26.04 -34.36 -8.41
CA GLY A 90 -24.59 -34.46 -8.26
C GLY A 90 -23.97 -33.24 -7.59
N CYS A 91 -24.41 -32.03 -7.95
CA CYS A 91 -23.95 -30.80 -7.30
C CYS A 91 -24.28 -30.75 -5.80
N LEU A 92 -25.49 -31.14 -5.41
CA LEU A 92 -25.91 -31.17 -4.01
C LEU A 92 -25.09 -32.19 -3.21
N THR A 93 -24.88 -33.37 -3.78
CA THR A 93 -24.09 -34.45 -3.17
C THR A 93 -22.64 -34.04 -2.96
N GLU A 94 -21.99 -33.48 -3.98
CA GLU A 94 -20.61 -32.99 -3.87
C GLU A 94 -20.48 -31.81 -2.89
N GLY A 95 -21.42 -30.86 -2.93
CA GLY A 95 -21.42 -29.72 -2.02
C GLY A 95 -21.54 -30.15 -0.57
N ALA A 96 -22.41 -31.11 -0.28
CA ALA A 96 -22.54 -31.68 1.06
C ALA A 96 -21.28 -32.44 1.50
N ALA A 97 -20.65 -33.21 0.60
CA ALA A 97 -19.40 -33.89 0.90
C ALA A 97 -18.26 -32.91 1.22
N ALA A 98 -18.08 -31.87 0.39
CA ALA A 98 -17.08 -30.83 0.62
C ALA A 98 -17.32 -30.07 1.93
N ALA A 99 -18.58 -29.75 2.26
CA ALA A 99 -18.92 -29.10 3.52
C ALA A 99 -18.56 -29.96 4.74
N ARG A 100 -18.81 -31.29 4.69
CA ARG A 100 -18.44 -32.21 5.77
C ARG A 100 -16.93 -32.26 5.99
N GLU A 101 -16.16 -32.33 4.90
CA GLU A 101 -14.69 -32.31 4.95
C GLU A 101 -14.17 -31.02 5.60
N VAL A 102 -14.67 -29.87 5.15
CA VAL A 102 -14.28 -28.55 5.69
C VAL A 102 -14.66 -28.42 7.16
N LEU A 103 -15.86 -28.82 7.56
CA LEU A 103 -16.30 -28.78 8.96
C LEU A 103 -15.42 -29.68 9.85
N ALA A 104 -15.10 -30.89 9.39
CA ALA A 104 -14.23 -31.80 10.12
C ALA A 104 -12.81 -31.21 10.27
N ALA A 105 -12.24 -30.64 9.21
CA ALA A 105 -10.94 -29.97 9.25
C ALA A 105 -10.92 -28.76 10.20
N LEU A 106 -12.05 -28.06 10.35
CA LEU A 106 -12.22 -26.96 11.31
C LEU A 106 -12.56 -27.41 12.74
N GLY A 107 -12.59 -28.72 13.02
CA GLY A 107 -12.99 -29.27 14.31
C GLY A 107 -14.44 -28.96 14.70
N LYS A 108 -15.30 -28.69 13.71
CA LYS A 108 -16.72 -28.41 13.91
C LYS A 108 -17.52 -29.70 13.80
N LYS A 109 -18.61 -29.77 14.57
CA LYS A 109 -19.54 -30.90 14.52
C LYS A 109 -20.13 -31.01 13.12
N VAL A 110 -20.01 -32.18 12.52
CA VAL A 110 -20.65 -32.51 11.26
C VAL A 110 -22.08 -32.98 11.56
N SER A 111 -23.09 -32.30 11.01
CA SER A 111 -24.47 -32.75 11.06
C SER A 111 -24.79 -33.60 9.83
N ASP A 112 -25.54 -34.67 10.02
CA ASP A 112 -26.13 -35.38 8.89
C ASP A 112 -27.38 -34.62 8.42
N THR A 113 -27.43 -34.30 7.13
CA THR A 113 -28.50 -33.49 6.53
C THR A 113 -29.00 -34.21 5.29
N ALA A 114 -30.31 -34.51 5.27
CA ALA A 114 -30.95 -35.08 4.09
C ALA A 114 -30.90 -34.09 2.92
N LEU A 115 -30.48 -34.57 1.76
CA LEU A 115 -30.45 -33.76 0.54
C LEU A 115 -31.82 -33.78 -0.16
N PRO A 116 -32.24 -32.67 -0.77
CA PRO A 116 -33.42 -32.65 -1.63
C PRO A 116 -33.32 -33.67 -2.77
N GLN A 117 -34.45 -34.25 -3.16
CA GLN A 117 -34.54 -35.01 -4.41
C GLN A 117 -34.39 -34.05 -5.59
N ALA A 118 -33.55 -34.40 -6.55
CA ALA A 118 -33.24 -33.58 -7.70
C ALA A 118 -32.94 -34.46 -8.92
N GLU A 119 -32.94 -33.85 -10.11
CA GLU A 119 -32.61 -34.58 -11.33
C GLU A 119 -31.15 -35.04 -11.32
N ASP A 120 -30.93 -36.25 -11.85
CA ASP A 120 -29.60 -36.83 -12.05
C ASP A 120 -29.42 -37.35 -13.48
N ALA A 121 -30.01 -36.64 -14.45
CA ALA A 121 -29.88 -37.01 -15.85
C ALA A 121 -28.41 -36.90 -16.29
N PRO A 122 -27.91 -37.88 -17.08
CA PRO A 122 -26.54 -37.84 -17.57
C PRO A 122 -26.34 -36.65 -18.51
N TYR A 123 -25.21 -35.96 -18.36
CA TYR A 123 -24.80 -34.91 -19.28
C TYR A 123 -24.14 -35.53 -20.51
N ASN A 124 -24.85 -35.49 -21.63
CA ASN A 124 -24.36 -35.97 -22.92
C ASN A 124 -24.17 -34.79 -23.87
N LEU A 125 -23.02 -34.75 -24.57
CA LEU A 125 -22.77 -33.74 -25.58
C LEU A 125 -22.11 -34.32 -26.84
N ALA A 126 -22.27 -33.62 -27.95
CA ALA A 126 -21.46 -33.80 -29.14
C ALA A 126 -20.66 -32.50 -29.37
N PRO A 127 -19.32 -32.54 -29.43
CA PRO A 127 -18.52 -31.33 -29.62
C PRO A 127 -18.80 -30.70 -30.99
N LEU A 128 -19.11 -29.41 -31.00
CA LEU A 128 -19.32 -28.62 -32.22
C LEU A 128 -18.58 -27.29 -32.09
N TRP A 129 -17.32 -27.26 -32.51
CA TRP A 129 -16.43 -26.10 -32.33
C TRP A 129 -16.55 -25.04 -33.44
N ALA A 130 -16.95 -25.46 -34.64
CA ALA A 130 -17.22 -24.57 -35.75
C ALA A 130 -18.20 -25.22 -36.73
N VAL A 131 -19.13 -24.44 -37.28
CA VAL A 131 -19.99 -24.84 -38.38
C VAL A 131 -19.45 -24.24 -39.66
N ALA A 132 -19.29 -25.06 -40.71
CA ALA A 132 -18.82 -24.57 -42.00
C ALA A 132 -19.87 -23.67 -42.66
N GLY A 133 -19.42 -22.55 -43.24
CA GLY A 133 -20.31 -21.59 -43.90
C GLY A 133 -19.56 -20.42 -44.52
N LYS A 134 -20.29 -19.58 -45.27
CA LYS A 134 -19.76 -18.35 -45.88
C LYS A 134 -19.93 -17.11 -44.98
N GLY A 135 -20.75 -17.22 -43.94
CA GLY A 135 -21.01 -16.14 -42.98
C GLY A 135 -19.89 -15.94 -41.96
N ARG A 136 -20.06 -14.94 -41.08
CA ARG A 136 -19.16 -14.70 -39.96
C ARG A 136 -19.46 -15.69 -38.84
N ALA A 137 -18.55 -16.62 -38.59
CA ALA A 137 -18.61 -17.51 -37.43
C ALA A 137 -17.94 -16.82 -36.23
N TRP A 138 -18.73 -16.09 -35.45
CA TRP A 138 -18.28 -15.31 -34.30
C TRP A 138 -17.81 -16.20 -33.14
N LEU A 139 -16.72 -15.81 -32.49
CA LEU A 139 -16.17 -16.44 -31.29
C LEU A 139 -16.24 -15.46 -30.11
N ASP A 140 -15.74 -14.24 -30.30
CA ASP A 140 -15.80 -13.14 -29.33
C ASP A 140 -16.69 -12.04 -29.87
N PHE A 141 -17.89 -11.91 -29.30
CA PHE A 141 -18.88 -10.92 -29.74
C PHE A 141 -18.50 -9.48 -29.39
N GLN A 142 -17.72 -9.26 -28.32
CA GLN A 142 -17.42 -7.91 -27.86
C GLN A 142 -16.25 -7.30 -28.64
N ASN A 143 -15.31 -8.14 -29.08
CA ASN A 143 -14.16 -7.72 -29.88
C ASN A 143 -14.28 -8.10 -31.37
N ASP A 144 -15.45 -8.54 -31.82
CA ASP A 144 -15.71 -8.90 -33.22
C ASP A 144 -14.76 -9.98 -33.79
N VAL A 145 -14.31 -10.94 -32.96
CA VAL A 145 -13.40 -12.00 -33.39
C VAL A 145 -14.17 -13.19 -33.96
N CYS A 146 -13.78 -13.65 -35.14
CA CYS A 146 -14.36 -14.81 -35.83
C CYS A 146 -13.37 -15.99 -35.95
N VAL A 147 -13.90 -17.16 -36.31
CA VAL A 147 -13.10 -18.37 -36.65
C VAL A 147 -12.02 -18.09 -37.68
N LYS A 148 -12.30 -17.24 -38.69
CA LYS A 148 -11.33 -16.88 -39.74
C LYS A 148 -10.11 -16.15 -39.17
N ASP A 149 -10.27 -15.36 -38.12
CA ASP A 149 -9.19 -14.54 -37.55
C ASP A 149 -8.24 -15.42 -36.73
N VAL A 150 -8.79 -16.41 -36.00
CA VAL A 150 -8.00 -17.45 -35.33
C VAL A 150 -7.25 -18.32 -36.33
N LYS A 151 -7.89 -18.72 -37.44
CA LYS A 151 -7.24 -19.47 -38.51
C LYS A 151 -6.14 -18.65 -39.20
N GLN A 152 -6.38 -17.36 -39.43
CA GLN A 152 -5.37 -16.45 -39.98
C GLN A 152 -4.17 -16.32 -39.04
N ALA A 153 -4.40 -16.19 -37.73
CA ALA A 153 -3.32 -16.18 -36.75
C ALA A 153 -2.47 -17.46 -36.82
N ALA A 154 -3.10 -18.63 -37.00
CA ALA A 154 -2.38 -19.89 -37.19
C ALA A 154 -1.56 -19.93 -38.50
N VAL A 155 -2.09 -19.37 -39.60
CA VAL A 155 -1.37 -19.23 -40.89
C VAL A 155 -0.15 -18.33 -40.74
N GLU A 156 -0.28 -17.23 -40.00
CA GLU A 156 0.83 -16.31 -39.66
C GLU A 156 1.74 -16.85 -38.55
N ASN A 157 1.66 -18.14 -38.26
CA ASN A 157 2.52 -18.87 -37.33
C ASN A 157 2.39 -18.49 -35.85
N PHE A 158 1.28 -17.86 -35.45
CA PHE A 158 0.93 -17.67 -34.04
C PHE A 158 0.39 -18.98 -33.45
N ARG A 159 1.29 -19.90 -33.08
CA ARG A 159 0.95 -21.22 -32.51
C ARG A 159 0.58 -21.18 -31.03
N SER A 160 1.13 -20.25 -30.26
CA SER A 160 0.78 -20.11 -28.84
C SER A 160 -0.61 -19.50 -28.69
N VAL A 161 -1.42 -20.02 -27.76
CA VAL A 161 -2.72 -19.41 -27.41
C VAL A 161 -2.56 -17.95 -26.95
N GLU A 162 -1.44 -17.62 -26.31
CA GLU A 162 -1.12 -16.27 -25.87
C GLU A 162 -0.80 -15.34 -27.04
N HIS A 163 -0.20 -15.86 -28.12
CA HIS A 163 0.03 -15.08 -29.34
C HIS A 163 -1.27 -14.87 -30.12
N MET A 164 -2.07 -15.93 -30.31
CA MET A 164 -3.37 -15.85 -30.95
C MET A 164 -4.25 -14.80 -30.25
N LYS A 165 -4.33 -14.85 -28.92
CA LYS A 165 -5.03 -13.85 -28.09
C LYS A 165 -4.61 -12.42 -28.41
N ARG A 166 -3.31 -12.14 -28.46
CA ARG A 166 -2.77 -10.78 -28.67
C ARG A 166 -2.95 -10.30 -30.10
N TYR A 167 -2.87 -11.21 -31.06
CA TYR A 167 -3.04 -10.91 -32.48
C TYR A 167 -4.50 -10.60 -32.82
N THR A 168 -5.43 -11.42 -32.34
CA THR A 168 -6.86 -11.29 -32.68
C THR A 168 -7.65 -10.43 -31.70
N THR A 169 -7.09 -10.10 -30.53
CA THR A 169 -7.79 -9.51 -29.36
C THR A 169 -8.81 -10.44 -28.68
N GLN A 170 -8.82 -11.73 -29.03
CA GLN A 170 -9.70 -12.74 -28.46
C GLN A 170 -9.64 -12.79 -26.92
N GLY A 171 -10.80 -12.67 -26.26
CA GLY A 171 -10.92 -12.79 -24.81
C GLY A 171 -10.27 -11.65 -24.01
N MET A 172 -10.00 -10.51 -24.66
CA MET A 172 -9.47 -9.30 -24.02
C MET A 172 -10.54 -8.26 -23.68
N ALA A 173 -11.79 -8.55 -24.00
CA ALA A 173 -12.95 -7.73 -23.72
C ALA A 173 -13.29 -7.65 -22.21
N THR A 174 -14.33 -6.88 -21.85
CA THR A 174 -14.73 -6.70 -20.44
C THR A 174 -15.25 -7.97 -19.78
N ASP A 175 -15.70 -8.94 -20.58
CA ASP A 175 -16.10 -10.28 -20.11
C ASP A 175 -14.89 -11.19 -19.83
N GLN A 176 -13.68 -10.81 -20.26
CA GLN A 176 -12.44 -11.60 -20.19
C GLN A 176 -12.55 -12.97 -20.88
N GLY A 177 -13.32 -13.05 -21.96
CA GLY A 177 -13.45 -14.25 -22.79
C GLY A 177 -14.14 -15.44 -22.12
N LYS A 178 -14.99 -15.19 -21.11
CA LYS A 178 -15.78 -16.22 -20.41
C LYS A 178 -16.60 -17.09 -21.36
N ASN A 179 -17.09 -16.51 -22.46
CA ASN A 179 -17.91 -17.21 -23.45
C ASN A 179 -17.12 -17.66 -24.70
N SER A 180 -15.87 -17.23 -24.86
CA SER A 180 -15.20 -17.26 -26.16
C SER A 180 -13.87 -18.03 -26.14
N ASN A 181 -13.18 -18.08 -25.00
CA ASN A 181 -11.82 -18.64 -24.90
C ASN A 181 -11.74 -20.14 -25.26
N VAL A 182 -12.67 -20.96 -24.78
CA VAL A 182 -12.63 -22.42 -25.03
C VAL A 182 -12.90 -22.73 -26.50
N ALA A 183 -13.86 -22.04 -27.12
CA ALA A 183 -14.16 -22.20 -28.54
C ALA A 183 -12.97 -21.74 -29.42
N ALA A 184 -12.39 -20.56 -29.13
CA ALA A 184 -11.23 -20.08 -29.85
C ALA A 184 -10.00 -20.99 -29.69
N LEU A 185 -9.84 -21.57 -28.50
CA LEU A 185 -8.80 -22.56 -28.24
C LEU A 185 -9.00 -23.83 -29.07
N ALA A 186 -10.23 -24.34 -29.17
CA ALA A 186 -10.54 -25.51 -29.98
C ALA A 186 -10.30 -25.26 -31.48
N VAL A 187 -10.67 -24.08 -31.98
CA VAL A 187 -10.38 -23.65 -33.36
C VAL A 187 -8.88 -23.55 -33.61
N LEU A 188 -8.12 -22.99 -32.67
CA LEU A 188 -6.65 -22.92 -32.78
C LEU A 188 -6.02 -24.32 -32.72
N ALA A 189 -6.53 -25.21 -31.87
CA ALA A 189 -6.06 -26.58 -31.74
C ALA A 189 -6.23 -27.33 -33.08
N ASP A 190 -7.42 -27.27 -33.67
CA ASP A 190 -7.73 -27.81 -35.00
C ASP A 190 -6.82 -27.22 -36.10
N ALA A 191 -6.74 -25.88 -36.18
CA ALA A 191 -5.93 -25.18 -37.19
C ALA A 191 -4.42 -25.43 -37.07
N THR A 192 -3.95 -25.93 -35.93
CA THR A 192 -2.54 -26.23 -35.68
C THR A 192 -2.24 -27.73 -35.57
N GLY A 193 -3.24 -28.60 -35.75
CA GLY A 193 -3.09 -30.05 -35.65
C GLY A 193 -2.73 -30.54 -34.24
N ARG A 194 -3.13 -29.81 -33.19
CA ARG A 194 -2.88 -30.16 -31.79
C ARG A 194 -4.20 -30.51 -31.09
N GLY A 195 -4.12 -31.25 -29.98
CA GLY A 195 -5.28 -31.37 -29.10
C GLY A 195 -5.49 -30.12 -28.25
N ILE A 196 -6.72 -29.96 -27.77
CA ILE A 196 -7.14 -28.87 -26.89
C ILE A 196 -6.28 -28.79 -25.61
N PRO A 197 -6.02 -29.89 -24.86
CA PRO A 197 -5.18 -29.81 -23.67
C PRO A 197 -3.73 -29.40 -23.96
N GLN A 198 -3.18 -29.78 -25.12
CA GLN A 198 -1.82 -29.41 -25.53
C GLN A 198 -1.70 -27.95 -25.95
N THR A 199 -2.77 -27.38 -26.51
CA THR A 199 -2.79 -25.97 -26.91
C THR A 199 -2.80 -25.04 -25.69
N GLY A 200 -3.37 -25.50 -24.57
CA GLY A 200 -3.33 -24.84 -23.27
C GLY A 200 -4.28 -23.64 -23.15
N THR A 201 -4.69 -23.31 -21.93
CA THR A 201 -5.49 -22.11 -21.68
C THR A 201 -4.61 -20.86 -21.63
N THR A 202 -5.23 -19.69 -21.79
CA THR A 202 -4.57 -18.43 -21.44
C THR A 202 -4.48 -18.29 -19.92
N THR A 203 -3.63 -17.36 -19.46
CA THR A 203 -3.48 -17.09 -18.03
C THR A 203 -4.74 -16.47 -17.43
N PHE A 204 -5.27 -17.06 -16.36
CA PHE A 204 -6.35 -16.49 -15.56
C PHE A 204 -5.80 -15.47 -14.56
N ARG A 205 -6.40 -14.27 -14.50
CA ARG A 205 -5.91 -13.16 -13.66
C ARG A 205 -7.02 -12.61 -12.79
N PRO A 206 -6.73 -12.20 -11.54
CA PRO A 206 -7.63 -11.34 -10.80
C PRO A 206 -7.69 -9.93 -11.44
N PRO A 207 -8.81 -9.21 -11.27
CA PRO A 207 -10.04 -9.67 -10.61
C PRO A 207 -10.90 -10.53 -11.56
N TYR A 208 -11.71 -11.46 -11.01
CA TYR A 208 -12.60 -12.34 -11.80
C TYR A 208 -13.59 -11.55 -12.67
N SER A 209 -14.11 -10.46 -12.09
CA SER A 209 -14.92 -9.43 -12.73
C SER A 209 -14.34 -8.07 -12.38
N PRO A 210 -14.51 -7.04 -13.24
CA PRO A 210 -14.02 -5.70 -12.94
C PRO A 210 -14.48 -5.19 -11.56
N VAL A 211 -13.57 -4.54 -10.85
CA VAL A 211 -13.82 -3.89 -9.55
C VAL A 211 -13.55 -2.40 -9.71
N ALA A 212 -14.44 -1.56 -9.20
CA ALA A 212 -14.26 -0.11 -9.25
C ALA A 212 -13.02 0.32 -8.45
N ILE A 213 -12.19 1.21 -9.03
CA ILE A 213 -10.99 1.73 -8.36
C ILE A 213 -11.34 2.39 -7.02
N ALA A 214 -12.46 3.12 -6.95
CA ALA A 214 -12.94 3.74 -5.72
C ALA A 214 -13.27 2.74 -4.61
N ALA A 215 -13.71 1.52 -4.95
CA ALA A 215 -13.96 0.48 -3.96
C ALA A 215 -12.63 -0.05 -3.36
N MET A 216 -11.57 -0.16 -4.17
CA MET A 216 -10.24 -0.56 -3.70
C MET A 216 -9.60 0.51 -2.80
N GLY A 217 -9.89 1.79 -3.05
CA GLY A 217 -9.40 2.92 -2.25
C GLY A 217 -10.35 3.36 -1.13
N ALA A 218 -11.38 2.57 -0.80
CA ALA A 218 -12.38 2.96 0.18
C ALA A 218 -11.74 3.29 1.54
N GLY A 219 -12.04 4.47 2.07
CA GLY A 219 -11.47 4.98 3.33
C GLY A 219 -10.14 5.75 3.18
N ALA A 220 -9.45 5.65 2.04
CA ALA A 220 -8.16 6.29 1.77
C ALA A 220 -8.29 7.57 0.90
N GLN A 221 -9.32 8.39 1.13
CA GLN A 221 -9.61 9.59 0.33
C GLN A 221 -9.48 10.89 1.13
N GLY A 222 -9.04 11.97 0.49
CA GLY A 222 -8.89 13.29 1.13
C GLY A 222 -8.01 13.23 2.37
N LYS A 223 -8.53 13.67 3.52
CA LYS A 223 -7.83 13.59 4.82
C LYS A 223 -7.66 12.15 5.34
N GLY A 224 -8.36 11.18 4.77
CA GLY A 224 -8.19 9.75 5.05
C GLY A 224 -7.03 9.11 4.27
N PHE A 225 -6.42 9.82 3.31
CA PHE A 225 -5.32 9.30 2.50
C PHE A 225 -4.05 9.05 3.34
N ALA A 226 -3.74 9.94 4.29
CA ALA A 226 -2.58 9.82 5.17
C ALA A 226 -2.87 10.41 6.56
N PRO A 227 -2.31 9.86 7.65
CA PRO A 227 -2.46 10.42 8.98
C PRO A 227 -1.92 11.85 9.08
N GLN A 228 -2.63 12.70 9.81
CA GLN A 228 -2.17 14.05 10.13
C GLN A 228 -1.60 14.09 11.55
N ARG A 229 -0.30 14.37 11.69
CA ARG A 229 0.36 14.49 13.00
C ARG A 229 0.48 15.96 13.39
N PHE A 230 0.03 16.27 14.60
CA PHE A 230 -0.01 17.63 15.15
C PHE A 230 0.82 17.73 16.42
N THR A 231 1.66 18.76 16.53
CA THR A 231 2.41 19.03 17.77
C THR A 231 1.48 19.57 18.85
N THR A 232 1.96 19.62 20.10
CA THR A 232 1.21 20.21 21.21
C THR A 232 0.93 21.70 20.99
N SER A 233 1.75 22.41 20.20
CA SER A 233 1.57 23.82 19.87
C SER A 233 0.60 24.06 18.70
N HIS A 234 0.19 23.02 17.96
CA HIS A 234 -0.57 23.16 16.72
C HIS A 234 -1.80 24.07 16.83
N ARG A 235 -2.65 23.86 17.85
CA ARG A 235 -3.84 24.70 18.08
C ARG A 235 -3.48 26.17 18.30
N ALA A 236 -2.41 26.44 19.05
CA ALA A 236 -1.95 27.80 19.31
C ALA A 236 -1.36 28.45 18.04
N SER A 237 -0.68 27.67 17.21
CA SER A 237 -0.14 28.15 15.93
C SER A 237 -1.24 28.47 14.93
N VAL A 238 -2.27 27.63 14.80
CA VAL A 238 -3.45 27.91 13.96
C VAL A 238 -4.17 29.16 14.46
N ALA A 239 -4.38 29.30 15.78
CA ALA A 239 -5.03 30.48 16.36
C ALA A 239 -4.22 31.77 16.15
N ALA A 240 -2.89 31.67 16.00
CA ALA A 240 -2.01 32.78 15.64
C ALA A 240 -1.97 33.08 14.14
N GLY A 241 -2.82 32.43 13.33
CA GLY A 241 -2.91 32.64 11.89
C GLY A 241 -1.76 32.01 11.09
N ALA A 242 -0.98 31.09 11.66
CA ALA A 242 0.13 30.47 10.97
C ALA A 242 -0.36 29.49 9.89
N PRO A 243 0.01 29.66 8.61
CA PRO A 243 -0.24 28.64 7.60
C PRO A 243 0.59 27.39 7.90
N MET A 244 -0.04 26.22 7.76
CA MET A 244 0.58 24.92 8.04
C MET A 244 1.18 24.33 6.77
N ILE A 245 2.37 23.74 6.90
CA ILE A 245 3.06 22.98 5.84
C ILE A 245 3.25 21.53 6.28
N GLU A 246 3.27 20.64 5.31
CA GLU A 246 3.53 19.21 5.51
C GLU A 246 5.04 18.95 5.53
N ALA A 247 5.50 18.28 6.60
CA ALA A 247 6.86 17.80 6.76
C ALA A 247 6.80 16.29 7.06
N GLY A 248 6.73 15.49 5.99
CA GLY A 248 6.24 14.12 6.10
C GLY A 248 4.78 14.13 6.56
N LEU A 249 4.45 13.35 7.59
CA LEU A 249 3.09 13.33 8.18
C LEU A 249 2.83 14.47 9.17
N TRP A 250 3.83 15.30 9.49
CA TRP A 250 3.69 16.40 10.45
C TRP A 250 3.18 17.67 9.79
N TYR A 251 2.25 18.36 10.44
CA TYR A 251 1.84 19.72 10.07
C TYR A 251 2.58 20.73 10.95
N ARG A 252 3.45 21.53 10.34
CA ARG A 252 4.28 22.54 11.01
C ARG A 252 3.88 23.95 10.59
N PRO A 253 3.94 24.96 11.48
CA PRO A 253 3.76 26.34 11.06
C PRO A 253 4.86 26.73 10.07
N SER A 254 4.48 27.50 9.03
CA SER A 254 5.40 28.01 8.01
C SER A 254 5.99 29.38 8.37
N TYR A 255 5.16 30.25 8.94
CA TYR A 255 5.47 31.59 9.47
C TYR A 255 4.27 32.09 10.30
N PHE A 256 4.41 33.22 11.00
CA PHE A 256 3.38 33.83 11.84
C PHE A 256 3.07 35.26 11.36
N PRO A 257 1.99 35.47 10.59
CA PRO A 257 1.65 36.79 10.05
C PRO A 257 1.15 37.77 11.13
N LYS A 258 1.43 39.06 10.93
CA LYS A 258 0.81 40.17 11.69
C LYS A 258 -0.15 40.98 10.80
N PRO A 259 -1.17 41.64 11.40
CA PRO A 259 -2.02 42.57 10.66
C PRO A 259 -1.19 43.59 9.87
N GLY A 260 -1.53 43.78 8.59
CA GLY A 260 -0.83 44.69 7.68
C GLY A 260 0.28 44.04 6.84
N GLU A 261 0.73 42.83 7.17
CA GLU A 261 1.67 42.07 6.34
C GLU A 261 0.92 41.39 5.19
N LYS A 262 1.35 41.67 3.94
CA LYS A 262 0.69 41.19 2.71
C LYS A 262 1.37 39.97 2.09
N THR A 263 2.65 39.73 2.42
CA THR A 263 3.41 38.60 1.86
C THR A 263 4.08 37.79 2.95
N TRP A 264 4.26 36.49 2.72
CA TRP A 264 4.98 35.60 3.63
C TRP A 264 6.40 36.11 3.93
N ARG A 265 7.03 36.76 2.95
CA ARG A 265 8.39 37.30 3.07
C ARG A 265 8.45 38.43 4.10
N GLN A 266 7.45 39.31 4.16
CA GLN A 266 7.41 40.38 5.18
C GLN A 266 7.37 39.78 6.59
N SER A 267 6.56 38.74 6.81
CA SER A 267 6.51 38.04 8.10
C SER A 267 7.84 37.36 8.43
N CYS A 268 8.44 36.66 7.45
CA CYS A 268 9.74 36.01 7.63
C CYS A 268 10.87 37.03 7.92
N ASP A 269 10.96 38.12 7.17
CA ASP A 269 11.98 39.15 7.35
C ASP A 269 11.85 39.77 8.76
N ARG A 270 10.61 40.07 9.21
CA ARG A 270 10.37 40.52 10.59
C ARG A 270 10.79 39.48 11.61
N GLU A 271 10.39 38.23 11.45
CA GLU A 271 10.73 37.14 12.37
C GLU A 271 12.25 36.96 12.50
N VAL A 272 12.96 36.91 11.37
CA VAL A 272 14.43 36.80 11.34
C VAL A 272 15.07 37.99 12.04
N ASN A 273 14.64 39.22 11.73
CA ASN A 273 15.16 40.42 12.38
C ASN A 273 14.84 40.45 13.88
N HIS A 274 13.67 39.98 14.31
CA HIS A 274 13.29 39.93 15.72
C HIS A 274 14.13 38.90 16.49
N VAL A 275 14.34 37.72 15.94
CA VAL A 275 15.25 36.70 16.53
C VAL A 275 16.67 37.26 16.63
N ARG A 276 17.13 37.97 15.59
CA ARG A 276 18.49 38.54 15.56
C ARG A 276 18.71 39.66 16.58
N ASN A 277 17.70 40.47 16.85
CA ASN A 277 17.85 41.64 17.71
C ASN A 277 17.28 41.44 19.13
N ALA A 278 16.47 40.40 19.35
CA ALA A 278 15.78 40.16 20.62
C ALA A 278 15.74 38.66 20.96
N VAL A 279 14.56 38.03 20.85
CA VAL A 279 14.35 36.61 21.16
C VAL A 279 13.13 36.08 20.41
N GLY A 280 13.28 34.91 19.79
CA GLY A 280 12.19 34.16 19.18
C GLY A 280 12.16 32.70 19.62
N ILE A 281 11.03 32.06 19.38
CA ILE A 281 10.74 30.68 19.79
C ILE A 281 10.25 29.88 18.60
N CYS A 282 10.81 28.69 18.39
CA CYS A 282 10.34 27.75 17.37
C CYS A 282 10.00 26.40 17.96
N ASP A 283 8.86 25.83 17.53
CA ASP A 283 8.52 24.45 17.81
C ASP A 283 9.36 23.51 16.94
N VAL A 284 10.24 22.73 17.58
CA VAL A 284 11.08 21.70 16.97
C VAL A 284 10.72 20.30 17.50
N SER A 285 9.51 20.15 18.06
CA SER A 285 9.02 18.89 18.62
C SER A 285 8.94 17.77 17.58
N THR A 286 8.94 18.10 16.30
CA THR A 286 8.85 17.12 15.21
C THR A 286 10.17 16.42 14.88
N LEU A 287 11.31 16.89 15.38
CA LEU A 287 12.59 16.19 15.20
C LEU A 287 12.50 14.77 15.77
N GLY A 288 13.13 13.79 15.11
CA GLY A 288 13.26 12.46 15.68
C GLY A 288 14.12 12.53 16.94
N LYS A 289 13.76 11.74 17.96
CA LYS A 289 14.48 11.66 19.23
C LYS A 289 14.58 10.19 19.61
N ILE A 290 15.81 9.73 19.87
CA ILE A 290 16.08 8.33 20.21
C ILE A 290 16.93 8.34 21.49
N ASP A 291 16.43 7.71 22.54
CA ASP A 291 17.19 7.43 23.77
C ASP A 291 17.96 6.11 23.55
N ILE A 292 19.28 6.15 23.74
CA ILE A 292 20.22 5.06 23.43
C ILE A 292 21.00 4.78 24.71
N GLN A 293 20.87 3.57 25.23
CA GLN A 293 21.39 3.18 26.54
C GLN A 293 22.13 1.85 26.47
N GLY A 294 23.18 1.71 27.28
CA GLY A 294 23.94 0.47 27.40
C GLY A 294 25.45 0.69 27.31
N PRO A 295 26.26 -0.27 27.77
CA PRO A 295 27.72 -0.16 27.74
C PRO A 295 28.29 0.10 26.33
N ASP A 296 27.66 -0.45 25.30
CA ASP A 296 28.12 -0.32 23.90
C ASP A 296 27.47 0.83 23.13
N ALA A 297 26.68 1.69 23.80
CA ALA A 297 26.00 2.83 23.16
C ALA A 297 26.96 3.78 22.43
N ALA A 298 28.15 4.01 23.01
CA ALA A 298 29.17 4.83 22.39
C ALA A 298 29.77 4.17 21.13
N ALA A 299 29.97 2.84 21.16
CA ALA A 299 30.49 2.10 20.02
C ALA A 299 29.49 2.08 18.86
N LEU A 300 28.20 1.93 19.16
CA LEU A 300 27.13 2.09 18.17
C LEU A 300 27.17 3.47 17.52
N LEU A 301 27.28 4.53 18.32
CA LEU A 301 27.33 5.90 17.79
C LEU A 301 28.58 6.16 16.94
N ASP A 302 29.74 5.67 17.35
CA ASP A 302 30.99 5.76 16.57
C ASP A 302 30.89 5.00 15.23
N PHE A 303 30.05 3.96 15.17
CA PHE A 303 29.86 3.16 13.96
C PHE A 303 28.92 3.82 12.94
N VAL A 304 27.85 4.47 13.41
CA VAL A 304 26.79 5.03 12.54
C VAL A 304 27.02 6.49 12.15
N TYR A 305 27.83 7.22 12.92
CA TYR A 305 28.24 8.58 12.60
C TYR A 305 29.64 8.63 12.00
N ILE A 306 29.90 9.62 11.14
CA ILE A 306 31.25 9.85 10.60
C ILE A 306 32.24 10.37 11.65
N ASN A 307 31.74 10.93 12.75
CA ASN A 307 32.55 11.50 13.81
C ASN A 307 32.38 10.71 15.11
N THR A 308 33.41 10.71 15.93
CA THR A 308 33.47 9.95 17.17
C THR A 308 32.55 10.57 18.24
N PHE A 309 31.80 9.76 18.97
CA PHE A 309 30.97 10.07 20.14
C PHE A 309 31.49 9.45 21.45
N SER A 310 32.31 8.39 21.39
CA SER A 310 32.91 7.78 22.60
C SER A 310 33.74 8.76 23.45
N THR A 311 34.38 9.75 22.82
CA THR A 311 35.15 10.82 23.48
C THR A 311 34.32 11.99 23.99
N LEU A 312 33.01 12.01 23.73
CA LEU A 312 32.13 13.09 24.18
C LEU A 312 32.00 13.05 25.70
N LYS A 313 32.32 14.14 26.41
CA LYS A 313 32.16 14.20 27.87
C LYS A 313 30.67 14.14 28.25
N VAL A 314 30.35 13.53 29.39
CA VAL A 314 28.99 13.58 29.96
C VAL A 314 28.58 15.04 30.17
N GLY A 315 27.31 15.35 29.92
CA GLY A 315 26.77 16.70 29.97
C GLY A 315 27.12 17.54 28.74
N ARG A 316 27.59 16.91 27.65
CA ARG A 316 27.90 17.60 26.38
C ARG A 316 27.09 17.05 25.21
N VAL A 317 26.94 17.91 24.22
CA VAL A 317 26.28 17.63 22.94
C VAL A 317 27.31 17.69 21.82
N ARG A 318 27.12 16.89 20.77
CA ARG A 318 27.91 16.93 19.53
C ARG A 318 27.00 16.78 18.33
N TYR A 319 27.22 17.57 17.29
CA TYR A 319 26.58 17.38 15.99
C TYR A 319 27.23 16.21 15.27
N GLY A 320 26.45 15.38 14.58
CA GLY A 320 26.93 14.26 13.80
C GLY A 320 26.19 14.15 12.47
N LEU A 321 26.89 13.59 11.50
CA LEU A 321 26.38 13.27 10.17
C LEU A 321 26.46 11.76 9.97
N MET A 322 25.36 11.13 9.60
CA MET A 322 25.29 9.71 9.25
C MET A 322 25.39 9.56 7.74
N LEU A 323 26.15 8.58 7.28
CA LEU A 323 26.23 8.22 5.87
C LEU A 323 25.62 6.83 5.67
N ARG A 324 25.14 6.59 4.46
CA ARG A 324 24.91 5.24 3.96
C ARG A 324 26.25 4.59 3.61
N GLU A 325 26.20 3.30 3.32
CA GLU A 325 27.34 2.49 2.91
C GLU A 325 27.98 2.99 1.60
N ASP A 326 27.23 3.71 0.77
CA ASP A 326 27.70 4.35 -0.46
C ASP A 326 28.39 5.72 -0.24
N GLY A 327 28.51 6.17 1.01
CA GLY A 327 29.12 7.46 1.37
C GLY A 327 28.20 8.69 1.22
N THR A 328 26.93 8.50 0.85
CA THR A 328 25.95 9.59 0.75
C THR A 328 25.30 9.85 2.10
N VAL A 329 24.96 11.11 2.38
CA VAL A 329 24.23 11.49 3.59
C VAL A 329 22.95 10.69 3.76
N LEU A 330 22.84 10.03 4.92
CA LEU A 330 21.63 9.34 5.38
C LEU A 330 20.76 10.31 6.18
N ASP A 331 21.31 10.89 7.24
CA ASP A 331 20.64 11.88 8.09
C ASP A 331 21.67 12.67 8.93
N ASP A 332 21.23 13.72 9.61
CA ASP A 332 22.05 14.54 10.50
C ASP A 332 21.32 14.91 11.79
N GLY A 333 22.10 15.32 12.79
CA GLY A 333 21.51 15.84 14.01
C GLY A 333 22.50 16.02 15.13
N THR A 334 21.98 16.29 16.32
CA THR A 334 22.79 16.40 17.53
C THR A 334 22.55 15.21 18.43
N CYS A 335 23.61 14.69 19.06
CA CYS A 335 23.52 13.66 20.07
C CYS A 335 24.15 14.15 21.38
N ALA A 336 23.43 13.97 22.47
CA ALA A 336 23.77 14.44 23.79
C ALA A 336 24.12 13.26 24.71
N ARG A 337 25.24 13.35 25.43
CA ARG A 337 25.64 12.32 26.41
C ARG A 337 25.12 12.69 27.79
N LEU A 338 24.03 12.07 28.22
CA LEU A 338 23.38 12.36 29.51
C LEU A 338 23.96 11.55 30.68
N GLY A 339 24.65 10.45 30.38
CA GLY A 339 25.34 9.64 31.38
C GLY A 339 26.50 8.87 30.75
N ALA A 340 27.22 8.08 31.55
CA ALA A 340 28.36 7.30 31.06
C ALA A 340 27.97 6.39 29.88
N THR A 341 26.78 5.79 29.96
CA THR A 341 26.23 4.82 29.01
C THR A 341 24.87 5.24 28.44
N ARG A 342 24.54 6.54 28.50
CA ARG A 342 23.24 7.06 28.04
C ARG A 342 23.41 8.25 27.12
N PHE A 343 22.81 8.14 25.95
CA PHE A 343 22.83 9.14 24.90
C PHE A 343 21.41 9.43 24.41
N VAL A 344 21.19 10.67 23.96
CA VAL A 344 19.95 11.04 23.29
C VAL A 344 20.29 11.68 21.96
N MET A 345 19.98 10.95 20.90
CA MET A 345 20.13 11.37 19.52
C MET A 345 18.92 12.18 19.06
N THR A 346 19.19 13.17 18.21
CA THR A 346 18.16 13.84 17.40
C THR A 346 18.43 13.57 15.93
N THR A 347 17.36 13.51 15.13
CA THR A 347 17.39 13.27 13.69
C THR A 347 16.51 14.32 12.99
N THR A 348 16.55 14.38 11.67
CA THR A 348 15.59 15.19 10.92
C THR A 348 14.16 14.68 11.12
N THR A 349 13.17 15.57 10.95
CA THR A 349 11.74 15.26 11.15
C THR A 349 11.26 14.10 10.30
N ALA A 350 11.64 14.07 9.02
CA ALA A 350 11.14 13.08 8.06
C ALA A 350 11.86 11.73 8.20
N ALA A 351 13.13 11.74 8.63
CA ALA A 351 13.95 10.53 8.70
C ALA A 351 13.87 9.79 10.04
N ALA A 352 13.15 10.30 11.04
CA ALA A 352 13.10 9.70 12.39
C ALA A 352 12.85 8.18 12.39
N GLY A 353 11.90 7.70 11.58
CA GLY A 353 11.62 6.26 11.44
C GLY A 353 12.71 5.50 10.69
N THR A 354 13.28 6.09 9.64
CA THR A 354 14.37 5.49 8.85
C THR A 354 15.64 5.34 9.67
N VAL A 355 16.02 6.35 10.45
CA VAL A 355 17.19 6.30 11.34
C VAL A 355 16.98 5.26 12.42
N MET A 356 15.83 5.23 13.11
CA MET A 356 15.53 4.19 14.12
C MET A 356 15.68 2.78 13.53
N ARG A 357 15.11 2.55 12.33
CA ARG A 357 15.24 1.26 11.63
C ARG A 357 16.69 0.93 11.28
N HIS A 358 17.48 1.91 10.88
CA HIS A 358 18.89 1.71 10.56
C HIS A 358 19.68 1.32 11.82
N LEU A 359 19.49 2.00 12.94
CA LEU A 359 20.16 1.64 14.19
C LEU A 359 19.76 0.23 14.67
N GLU A 360 18.47 -0.12 14.59
CA GLU A 360 17.99 -1.47 14.89
C GLU A 360 18.63 -2.53 14.00
N PHE A 361 18.76 -2.25 12.69
CA PHE A 361 19.44 -3.17 11.77
C PHE A 361 20.92 -3.36 12.15
N VAL A 362 21.63 -2.28 12.50
CA VAL A 362 23.01 -2.37 12.97
C VAL A 362 23.10 -3.23 14.23
N ALA A 363 22.26 -2.96 15.23
CA ALA A 363 22.27 -3.71 16.49
C ALA A 363 21.85 -5.17 16.33
N GLN A 364 20.84 -5.48 15.51
CA GLN A 364 20.33 -6.85 15.39
C GLN A 364 21.10 -7.71 14.39
N CYS A 365 21.56 -7.12 13.28
CA CYS A 365 22.10 -7.89 12.16
C CYS A 365 23.61 -7.74 11.99
N LEU A 366 24.19 -6.58 12.33
CA LEU A 366 25.61 -6.33 12.11
C LEU A 366 26.44 -6.47 13.38
N ARG A 367 25.86 -6.15 14.54
CA ARG A 367 26.51 -6.14 15.85
C ARG A 367 25.60 -6.71 16.96
N PRO A 368 25.05 -7.94 16.79
CA PRO A 368 24.18 -8.57 17.79
C PRO A 368 24.84 -8.80 19.15
N GLU A 369 26.17 -8.74 19.22
CA GLU A 369 26.94 -8.84 20.46
C GLU A 369 26.94 -7.56 21.31
N TRP A 370 26.58 -6.41 20.74
CA TRP A 370 26.56 -5.15 21.48
C TRP A 370 25.38 -5.06 22.44
N GLN A 371 25.67 -4.74 23.69
CA GLN A 371 24.69 -4.50 24.73
C GLN A 371 24.23 -3.04 24.65
N VAL A 372 23.26 -2.80 23.75
CA VAL A 372 22.64 -1.50 23.54
C VAL A 372 21.12 -1.65 23.39
N ALA A 373 20.38 -0.76 24.04
CA ALA A 373 18.94 -0.62 23.92
C ALA A 373 18.61 0.76 23.37
N MET A 374 17.62 0.82 22.48
CA MET A 374 17.19 2.05 21.83
C MET A 374 15.70 2.22 21.99
N THR A 375 15.24 3.44 22.22
CA THR A 375 13.81 3.76 22.33
C THR A 375 13.52 5.08 21.67
N SER A 376 12.56 5.10 20.73
CA SER A 376 12.06 6.35 20.19
C SER A 376 11.33 7.13 21.28
N THR A 377 11.84 8.33 21.55
CA THR A 377 11.24 9.31 22.47
C THR A 377 10.72 10.52 21.70
N THR A 378 10.53 10.36 20.39
CA THR A 378 10.13 11.43 19.45
C THR A 378 8.85 12.12 19.89
N GLU A 379 7.82 11.34 20.24
CA GLU A 379 6.51 11.86 20.68
C GLU A 379 6.41 12.07 22.19
N GLN A 380 7.32 11.47 22.96
CA GLN A 380 7.38 11.63 24.41
C GLN A 380 7.74 13.06 24.81
N TRP A 381 8.53 13.74 23.98
CA TRP A 381 9.06 15.06 24.27
C TRP A 381 8.62 16.11 23.25
N ALA A 382 7.90 17.11 23.74
CA ALA A 382 7.85 18.41 23.08
C ALA A 382 9.20 19.10 23.22
N GLN A 383 9.59 19.84 22.19
CA GLN A 383 10.87 20.53 22.15
C GLN A 383 10.70 21.88 21.47
N PHE A 384 11.18 22.93 22.10
CA PHE A 384 11.17 24.26 21.55
C PHE A 384 12.56 24.82 21.53
N ALA A 385 12.94 25.54 20.47
CA ALA A 385 14.17 26.29 20.37
C ALA A 385 13.89 27.75 20.74
N VAL A 386 14.42 28.22 21.87
CA VAL A 386 14.45 29.65 22.22
C VAL A 386 15.78 30.23 21.76
N ALA A 387 15.77 31.29 20.95
CA ALA A 387 17.01 31.83 20.38
C ALA A 387 16.99 33.35 20.20
N GLY A 388 18.16 33.97 20.25
CA GLY A 388 18.39 35.42 20.17
C GLY A 388 19.25 35.94 21.33
N PRO A 389 19.77 37.17 21.29
CA PRO A 389 20.62 37.73 22.36
C PRO A 389 19.92 37.77 23.73
N LYS A 390 18.58 37.90 23.75
CA LYS A 390 17.78 37.92 24.97
C LYS A 390 17.26 36.55 25.41
N SER A 391 17.67 35.47 24.74
CA SER A 391 17.24 34.10 25.08
C SER A 391 17.53 33.74 26.53
N ARG A 392 18.75 34.01 27.03
CA ARG A 392 19.13 33.70 28.42
C ARG A 392 18.28 34.45 29.44
N GLU A 393 18.08 35.75 29.25
CA GLU A 393 17.25 36.59 30.14
C GLU A 393 15.84 36.00 30.25
N LEU A 394 15.23 35.70 29.11
CA LEU A 394 13.89 35.11 29.06
C LEU A 394 13.84 33.72 29.73
N LEU A 395 14.87 32.90 29.56
CA LEU A 395 14.93 31.57 30.15
C LEU A 395 15.12 31.62 31.67
N ASN A 396 15.98 32.52 32.18
CA ASN A 396 16.15 32.72 33.62
C ASN A 396 14.88 33.24 34.30
N GLY A 397 13.95 33.84 33.56
CA GLY A 397 12.62 34.18 34.06
C GLY A 397 11.64 32.99 34.17
N LEU A 398 12.01 31.81 33.65
CA LEU A 398 11.16 30.61 33.61
C LEU A 398 11.80 29.39 34.30
N LEU A 399 13.12 29.34 34.35
CA LEU A 399 13.88 28.28 35.01
C LEU A 399 13.84 28.48 36.52
N ASP A 400 13.75 27.37 37.26
CA ASP A 400 13.78 27.42 38.72
C ASP A 400 15.20 27.70 39.26
N ALA A 401 16.22 27.46 38.43
CA ALA A 401 17.61 27.82 38.70
C ALA A 401 18.21 28.60 37.51
N PRO A 402 18.84 29.77 37.75
CA PRO A 402 19.39 30.59 36.68
C PRO A 402 20.62 29.96 36.04
N ILE A 403 20.82 30.28 34.77
CA ILE A 403 21.94 29.83 33.94
C ILE A 403 22.80 31.02 33.47
N ASP A 404 24.09 30.78 33.28
CA ASP A 404 25.08 31.71 32.75
C ASP A 404 26.06 30.99 31.80
N ASN A 405 27.20 31.61 31.47
CA ASN A 405 28.23 31.03 30.58
C ASN A 405 29.16 30.04 31.28
N ASP A 406 29.32 30.18 32.60
CA ASP A 406 30.28 29.43 33.37
C ASP A 406 29.67 28.09 33.79
N ASN A 407 28.41 28.10 34.22
CA ASN A 407 27.67 26.89 34.60
C ASN A 407 27.01 26.15 33.41
N TRP A 408 26.67 26.87 32.34
CA TRP A 408 26.06 26.32 31.12
C TRP A 408 26.79 26.79 29.86
N PRO A 409 28.00 26.25 29.60
CA PRO A 409 28.79 26.61 28.43
C PRO A 409 28.16 26.08 27.13
N PHE A 410 28.70 26.53 26.01
CA PHE A 410 28.23 26.09 24.69
C PHE A 410 28.30 24.56 24.51
N MET A 411 27.25 23.96 23.93
CA MET A 411 27.08 22.51 23.76
C MET A 411 27.05 21.74 25.09
N ALA A 412 26.57 22.37 26.17
CA ALA A 412 26.21 21.69 27.42
C ALA A 412 24.80 21.08 27.33
N CYS A 413 24.58 19.98 28.03
CA CYS A 413 23.25 19.41 28.27
C CYS A 413 23.14 18.90 29.70
N GLY A 414 21.91 18.82 30.19
CA GLY A 414 21.62 18.34 31.53
C GLY A 414 20.15 18.49 31.88
N GLU A 415 19.80 18.16 33.11
CA GLU A 415 18.44 18.31 33.63
C GLU A 415 18.23 19.70 34.21
N VAL A 416 17.03 20.24 34.03
CA VAL A 416 16.58 21.51 34.61
C VAL A 416 15.14 21.37 35.09
N SER A 417 14.72 22.28 35.97
CA SER A 417 13.31 22.42 36.33
C SER A 417 12.78 23.77 35.83
N VAL A 418 11.57 23.76 35.28
CA VAL A 418 10.92 24.92 34.68
C VAL A 418 9.54 25.05 35.30
N LEU A 419 9.33 26.09 36.11
CA LEU A 419 8.07 26.31 36.82
C LEU A 419 7.64 25.07 37.62
N GLY A 420 8.61 24.40 38.27
CA GLY A 420 8.39 23.17 39.05
C GLY A 420 8.23 21.89 38.23
N VAL A 421 8.42 21.93 36.90
CA VAL A 421 8.36 20.74 36.03
C VAL A 421 9.77 20.33 35.60
N GLY A 422 10.15 19.09 35.93
CA GLY A 422 11.41 18.50 35.49
C GLY A 422 11.47 18.35 33.97
N GLY A 423 12.61 18.72 33.38
CA GLY A 423 12.85 18.63 31.95
C GLY A 423 14.33 18.51 31.58
N GLY A 424 14.57 18.22 30.30
CA GLY A 424 15.92 18.22 29.74
C GLY A 424 16.27 19.56 29.11
N PHE A 425 17.49 20.01 29.28
CA PHE A 425 18.05 21.24 28.72
C PHE A 425 19.26 20.93 27.85
N PHE A 426 19.30 21.54 26.68
CA PHE A 426 20.40 21.42 25.73
C PHE A 426 20.76 22.82 25.24
N ALA A 427 21.99 23.25 25.49
CA ALA A 427 22.56 24.49 24.99
C ALA A 427 23.20 24.22 23.63
N SER A 428 22.40 24.14 22.57
CA SER A 428 22.89 23.97 21.19
C SER A 428 22.88 25.28 20.42
N ARG A 429 23.46 25.30 19.21
CA ARG A 429 23.41 26.45 18.30
C ARG A 429 22.95 25.98 16.94
N PHE A 430 22.03 26.76 16.39
CA PHE A 430 21.62 26.78 15.00
C PHE A 430 21.12 28.24 14.82
N PRO A 431 21.28 28.96 13.69
CA PRO A 431 22.33 28.91 12.66
C PRO A 431 23.70 29.43 13.16
N GLU A 432 24.76 29.20 12.37
CA GLU A 432 26.18 29.34 12.74
C GLU A 432 26.71 30.77 13.02
N ASN A 433 26.01 31.82 12.58
CA ASN A 433 26.55 33.20 12.58
C ASN A 433 25.99 34.12 13.67
N MET A 434 25.62 33.60 14.85
CA MET A 434 25.03 34.45 15.89
C MET A 434 25.33 33.96 17.30
N PRO A 435 25.62 34.81 18.32
CA PRO A 435 25.72 34.37 19.71
C PRO A 435 24.33 33.92 20.20
N MET A 436 23.88 32.75 19.74
CA MET A 436 22.57 32.19 20.04
C MET A 436 22.73 30.85 20.74
N ARG A 437 22.13 30.76 21.92
CA ARG A 437 21.78 29.51 22.58
C ARG A 437 20.41 29.13 22.04
N SER A 438 20.31 28.06 21.25
CA SER A 438 19.05 27.36 21.06
C SER A 438 18.82 26.55 22.32
N LEU A 439 17.82 26.97 23.10
CA LEU A 439 17.47 26.24 24.30
C LEU A 439 16.38 25.24 24.01
N SER A 440 16.70 23.96 24.01
CA SER A 440 15.73 22.88 23.88
C SER A 440 15.22 22.47 25.25
N LEU A 441 13.99 22.87 25.60
CA LEU A 441 13.31 22.33 26.77
C LEU A 441 12.54 21.06 26.41
N ARG A 442 12.83 19.94 27.09
CA ARG A 442 12.02 18.73 27.02
C ARG A 442 11.10 18.67 28.24
N ALA A 443 9.85 19.07 28.09
CA ALA A 443 8.85 19.00 29.16
C ALA A 443 7.76 17.97 28.84
N MET A 444 7.34 17.21 29.85
CA MET A 444 6.19 16.31 29.75
C MET A 444 4.88 17.12 29.75
N GLY A 445 4.05 16.91 28.74
CA GLY A 445 2.61 17.20 28.80
C GLY A 445 2.13 18.62 28.41
N ARG A 446 0.83 18.71 28.11
CA ARG A 446 0.12 19.93 27.64
C ARG A 446 0.10 21.08 28.67
N HIS A 447 0.18 20.75 29.96
CA HIS A 447 0.06 21.74 31.04
C HIS A 447 1.27 22.68 31.13
N CYS A 448 2.47 22.14 30.91
CA CYS A 448 3.71 22.92 30.87
C CYS A 448 3.69 23.93 29.72
N PHE A 449 3.13 23.58 28.56
CA PHE A 449 3.07 24.45 27.38
C PHE A 449 2.17 25.69 27.56
N ALA A 450 1.02 25.58 28.24
CA ALA A 450 0.12 26.71 28.44
C ALA A 450 0.68 27.78 29.40
N SER A 451 1.36 27.35 30.46
CA SER A 451 2.05 28.25 31.40
C SER A 451 3.31 28.85 30.77
N TRP A 452 4.07 28.04 30.04
CA TRP A 452 5.25 28.47 29.30
C TRP A 452 4.90 29.48 28.19
N SER A 453 3.89 29.21 27.36
CA SER A 453 3.45 30.12 26.29
C SER A 453 2.85 31.44 26.78
N ARG A 454 2.36 31.51 28.04
CA ARG A 454 1.94 32.75 28.70
C ARG A 454 3.15 33.54 29.20
N GLY A 455 4.09 32.90 29.88
CA GLY A 455 5.33 33.54 30.37
C GLY A 455 6.17 34.13 29.22
N LEU A 456 6.29 33.41 28.11
CA LEU A 456 7.05 33.86 26.94
C LEU A 456 6.47 35.12 26.26
N ARG A 457 5.14 35.25 26.22
CA ARG A 457 4.48 36.45 25.68
C ARG A 457 4.63 37.66 26.60
N GLY A 458 4.58 37.45 27.91
CA GLY A 458 4.81 38.50 28.90
C GLY A 458 6.22 39.10 28.85
N LEU A 459 7.20 38.33 28.36
CA LEU A 459 8.61 38.72 28.24
C LEU A 459 9.01 39.14 26.81
N GLY A 460 8.05 39.35 25.91
CA GLY A 460 8.29 39.93 24.58
C GLY A 460 8.82 38.97 23.51
N ALA A 461 8.78 37.66 23.73
CA ALA A 461 9.17 36.70 22.70
C ALA A 461 8.12 36.53 21.60
N VAL A 462 8.60 36.40 20.36
CA VAL A 462 7.75 36.23 19.18
C VAL A 462 7.86 34.79 18.66
N PRO A 463 6.74 34.10 18.40
CA PRO A 463 6.75 32.83 17.68
C PRO A 463 7.42 32.98 16.31
N THR A 464 8.31 32.06 15.96
CA THR A 464 9.02 32.05 14.68
C THR A 464 9.18 30.64 14.14
N VAL A 465 9.49 30.52 12.85
CA VAL A 465 9.81 29.26 12.18
C VAL A 465 11.21 29.31 11.60
N TRP A 466 11.97 28.24 11.80
CA TRP A 466 13.34 28.17 11.33
C TRP A 466 13.37 27.48 9.97
N ARG A 467 13.90 28.19 8.98
CA ARG A 467 14.13 27.67 7.62
C ARG A 467 15.62 27.41 7.46
N ARG A 468 15.97 26.25 6.90
CA ARG A 468 17.32 25.99 6.38
C ARG A 468 17.51 26.76 5.09
#